data_AF-A0A1V5ZQE2-F1
#
_entry.id   AF-A0A1V5ZQE2-F1
#
_cell.length_a   1.000
_cell.length_b   1.000
_cell.length_c   1.000
_cell.angle_alpha   90.00
_cell.angle_beta   90.00
_cell.angle_gamma   90.00
#
_symmetry.space_group_name_H-M   'P 1'
#
loop_
_entity.id
_entity.type
_entity.pdbx_description
1 polymer ?
#
loop_
_entity_poly.entity_id
_entity_poly.type
_entity_poly.pdbx_seq_one_letter_code
_entity_poly.pdbx_strand_id
1 'polypeptide(L)'
;MLMKKEELENLELTQKQFTSAIERAQKQIEAWHFSIRKHLFDYDSVIDKQRQRIYKKRDEILASELDEELKKEFVKNTKKDLRDNIDLIINVKINEAKNLKQTNIEFLETLIKEFNIKLDKKTADKWEAMGFNDLELETIETLGKYLEEKLKKLDDDKLYDIFRDVLLHHLDKLWVDHIDEMQYLRDKVGFM
;
A
#
# COMPACT_ATOMS: atom_id res chain seq x y z
N MET A 1 -41.08 26.83 26.18
CA MET A 1 -40.59 28.20 26.47
C MET A 1 -39.28 28.02 27.23
N LEU A 2 -38.15 28.42 26.66
CA LEU A 2 -36.85 28.34 27.37
C LEU A 2 -36.81 29.50 28.39
N MET A 3 -36.48 29.19 29.65
CA MET A 3 -36.37 30.18 30.73
C MET A 3 -35.29 31.22 30.41
N LYS A 4 -35.48 32.46 30.88
CA LYS A 4 -34.48 33.53 30.70
C LYS A 4 -33.29 33.28 31.66
N LYS A 5 -32.09 33.71 31.27
CA LYS A 5 -30.84 33.48 32.02
C LYS A 5 -30.92 33.95 33.50
N GLU A 6 -31.60 35.07 33.73
CA GLU A 6 -31.83 35.67 35.06
C GLU A 6 -32.74 34.82 35.96
N GLU A 7 -33.64 34.02 35.37
CA GLU A 7 -34.55 33.12 36.10
C GLU A 7 -33.87 31.79 36.46
N LEU A 8 -32.82 31.41 35.71
CA LEU A 8 -32.01 30.22 35.97
C LEU A 8 -31.03 30.43 37.12
N GLU A 9 -30.50 31.65 37.29
CA GLU A 9 -29.53 31.98 38.35
C GLU A 9 -30.15 31.98 39.75
N ASN A 10 -31.46 32.21 39.86
CA ASN A 10 -32.20 32.22 41.13
C ASN A 10 -33.03 30.95 41.38
N LEU A 11 -32.87 29.91 40.55
CA LEU A 11 -33.63 28.68 40.66
C LEU A 11 -33.10 27.81 41.81
N GLU A 12 -33.85 27.71 42.91
CA GLU A 12 -33.53 26.77 43.99
C GLU A 12 -33.77 25.32 43.53
N LEU A 13 -32.69 24.56 43.38
CA LEU A 13 -32.77 23.13 43.07
C LEU A 13 -32.98 22.33 44.35
N THR A 14 -33.90 21.38 44.30
CA THR A 14 -33.99 20.36 45.37
C THR A 14 -32.72 19.49 45.35
N GLN A 15 -32.30 18.96 46.51
CA GLN A 15 -31.14 18.05 46.58
C GLN A 15 -31.25 16.88 45.59
N LYS A 16 -32.46 16.34 45.38
CA LYS A 16 -32.70 15.28 44.40
C LYS A 16 -32.45 15.73 42.96
N GLN A 17 -32.91 16.91 42.57
CA GLN A 17 -32.67 17.47 41.23
C GLN A 17 -31.18 17.73 40.99
N PHE A 18 -30.47 18.22 42.01
CA PHE A 18 -29.02 18.46 41.96
C PHE A 18 -28.23 17.16 41.82
N THR A 19 -28.48 16.16 42.68
CA THR A 19 -27.83 14.84 42.59
C THR A 19 -28.06 14.20 41.23
N SER A 20 -29.31 14.18 40.74
CA SER A 20 -29.60 13.62 39.42
C SER A 20 -28.95 14.40 38.27
N ALA A 21 -28.71 15.71 38.42
CA ALA A 21 -27.99 16.49 37.42
C ALA A 21 -26.49 16.13 37.40
N ILE A 22 -25.87 15.94 38.58
CA ILE A 22 -24.48 15.48 38.70
C ILE A 22 -24.31 14.08 38.11
N GLU A 23 -25.19 13.14 38.45
CA GLU A 23 -25.15 11.77 37.92
C GLU A 23 -25.27 11.76 36.38
N ARG A 24 -26.14 12.60 35.80
CA ARG A 24 -26.25 12.74 34.35
C ARG A 24 -24.97 13.32 33.74
N ALA A 25 -24.39 14.35 34.34
CA ALA A 25 -23.14 14.94 33.88
C ALA A 25 -21.98 13.94 33.95
N GLN A 26 -21.86 13.18 35.04
CA GLN A 26 -20.87 12.11 35.18
C GLN A 26 -21.04 11.03 34.12
N LYS A 27 -22.27 10.52 33.92
CA LYS A 27 -22.55 9.52 32.89
C LYS A 27 -22.22 10.03 31.49
N GLN A 28 -22.45 11.31 31.22
CA GLN A 28 -22.09 11.93 29.94
C GLN A 28 -20.56 12.03 29.76
N ILE A 29 -19.83 12.43 30.81
CA ILE A 29 -18.36 12.47 30.82
C ILE A 29 -17.78 11.06 30.62
N GLU A 30 -18.29 10.06 31.32
CA GLU A 30 -17.87 8.67 31.18
C GLU A 30 -18.16 8.12 29.77
N ALA A 31 -19.34 8.42 29.22
CA ALA A 31 -19.70 8.04 27.86
C ALA A 31 -18.75 8.70 26.84
N TRP A 32 -18.40 9.97 27.04
CA TRP A 32 -17.43 10.67 26.21
C TRP A 32 -16.03 10.05 26.27
N HIS A 33 -15.50 9.80 27.47
CA HIS A 33 -14.21 9.10 27.66
C HIS A 33 -14.22 7.67 27.10
N PHE A 34 -15.35 6.96 27.22
CA PHE A 34 -15.52 5.64 26.60
C PHE A 34 -15.47 5.73 25.07
N SER A 35 -16.17 6.70 24.48
CA SER A 35 -16.17 6.91 23.02
C SER A 35 -14.78 7.19 22.48
N ILE A 36 -14.01 8.07 23.15
CA ILE A 36 -12.63 8.38 22.77
C ILE A 36 -11.76 7.12 22.78
N ARG A 37 -11.82 6.34 23.87
CA ARG A 37 -11.04 5.09 23.98
C ARG A 37 -11.46 4.05 22.95
N LYS A 38 -12.76 3.98 22.64
CA LYS A 38 -13.29 3.09 21.61
C LYS A 38 -12.73 3.45 20.23
N HIS A 39 -12.77 4.74 19.86
CA HIS A 39 -12.21 5.18 18.58
C HIS A 39 -10.72 4.86 18.47
N LEU A 40 -9.93 5.14 19.51
CA LEU A 40 -8.51 4.78 19.54
C LEU A 40 -8.30 3.27 19.37
N PHE A 41 -9.07 2.46 20.11
CA PHE A 41 -9.01 1.00 20.01
C PHE A 41 -9.35 0.48 18.60
N ASP A 42 -10.37 1.05 17.96
CA ASP A 42 -10.77 0.67 16.61
C ASP A 42 -9.66 0.97 15.59
N TYR A 43 -8.98 2.12 15.70
CA TYR A 43 -7.81 2.45 14.88
C TYR A 43 -6.65 1.48 15.13
N ASP A 44 -6.30 1.24 16.39
CA ASP A 44 -5.22 0.32 16.75
C ASP A 44 -5.52 -1.10 16.26
N SER A 45 -6.79 -1.53 16.29
CA SER A 45 -7.23 -2.83 15.76
C SER A 45 -6.97 -2.98 14.27
N VAL A 46 -7.16 -1.91 13.48
CA VAL A 46 -6.87 -1.92 12.04
C VAL A 46 -5.36 -2.03 11.80
N ILE A 47 -4.55 -1.22 12.50
CA ILE A 47 -3.09 -1.24 12.37
C ILE A 47 -2.51 -2.59 12.81
N ASP A 48 -3.01 -3.18 13.90
CA ASP A 48 -2.55 -4.48 14.37
C ASP A 48 -2.82 -5.58 13.33
N LYS A 49 -4.02 -5.62 12.73
CA LYS A 49 -4.34 -6.58 11.67
C LYS A 49 -3.46 -6.41 10.44
N GLN A 50 -3.14 -5.17 10.06
CA GLN A 50 -2.23 -4.89 8.95
C GLN A 50 -0.81 -5.33 9.29
N ARG A 51 -0.31 -4.97 10.48
CA ARG A 51 1.01 -5.37 10.99
C ARG A 51 1.18 -6.88 10.98
N GLN A 52 0.21 -7.63 11.48
CA GLN A 52 0.23 -9.10 11.48
C GLN A 52 0.39 -9.67 10.07
N ARG A 53 -0.28 -9.09 9.06
CA ARG A 53 -0.15 -9.53 7.66
C ARG A 53 1.21 -9.22 7.08
N ILE A 54 1.73 -8.02 7.31
CA ILE A 54 3.06 -7.60 6.84
C ILE A 54 4.14 -8.47 7.48
N TYR A 55 4.08 -8.67 8.80
CA TYR A 55 5.06 -9.48 9.53
C TYR A 55 4.97 -10.94 9.14
N LYS A 56 3.77 -11.48 8.89
CA LYS A 56 3.64 -12.82 8.31
C LYS A 56 4.39 -12.94 6.98
N LYS A 57 4.25 -11.97 6.07
CA LYS A 57 4.96 -11.99 4.79
C LYS A 57 6.48 -11.87 4.97
N ARG A 58 6.91 -11.04 5.91
CA ARG A 58 8.32 -10.88 6.29
C ARG A 58 8.91 -12.18 6.83
N ASP A 59 8.17 -12.85 7.71
CA ASP A 59 8.56 -14.12 8.31
C ASP A 59 8.60 -15.25 7.27
N GLU A 60 7.67 -15.27 6.30
CA GLU A 60 7.71 -16.20 5.16
C GLU A 60 8.99 -16.02 4.31
N ILE A 61 9.40 -14.77 4.06
CA ILE A 61 10.65 -14.49 3.35
C ILE A 61 11.85 -14.98 4.16
N LEU A 62 11.90 -14.74 5.47
CA LEU A 62 13.03 -15.16 6.31
C LEU A 62 13.06 -16.68 6.55
N ALA A 63 11.90 -17.32 6.68
CA ALA A 63 11.80 -18.77 6.91
C ALA A 63 12.33 -19.59 5.73
N SER A 64 12.32 -19.03 4.52
CA SER A 64 12.89 -19.69 3.35
C SER A 64 14.42 -19.88 3.41
N GLU A 65 15.11 -19.21 4.33
CA GLU A 65 16.55 -19.40 4.59
C GLU A 65 16.85 -20.72 5.33
N LEU A 66 15.83 -21.32 5.97
CA LEU A 66 16.01 -22.47 6.86
C LEU A 66 16.19 -23.80 6.12
N ASP A 67 15.77 -23.88 4.86
CA ASP A 67 15.78 -25.10 4.04
C ASP A 67 16.03 -24.76 2.57
N GLU A 68 16.92 -25.52 1.92
CA GLU A 68 17.24 -25.36 0.51
C GLU A 68 16.04 -25.60 -0.43
N GLU A 69 15.11 -26.47 -0.08
CA GLU A 69 13.90 -26.67 -0.87
C GLU A 69 12.95 -25.47 -0.75
N LEU A 70 12.82 -24.88 0.44
CA LEU A 70 12.04 -23.66 0.65
C LEU A 70 12.68 -22.47 -0.07
N LYS A 71 14.02 -22.38 -0.11
CA LYS A 71 14.74 -21.36 -0.87
C LYS A 71 14.43 -21.44 -2.36
N LYS A 72 14.50 -22.64 -2.95
CA LYS A 72 14.17 -22.86 -4.37
C LYS A 72 12.70 -22.56 -4.66
N GLU A 73 11.80 -22.98 -3.78
CA GLU A 73 10.37 -22.69 -3.91
C GLU A 73 10.12 -21.18 -3.85
N PHE A 74 10.75 -20.48 -2.91
CA PHE A 74 10.68 -19.02 -2.80
C PHE A 74 11.15 -18.34 -4.09
N VAL A 75 12.35 -18.68 -4.58
CA VAL A 75 12.88 -18.12 -5.83
C VAL A 75 11.94 -18.39 -7.00
N LYS A 76 11.42 -19.62 -7.13
CA LYS A 76 10.48 -19.99 -8.19
C LYS A 76 9.18 -19.17 -8.11
N ASN A 77 8.62 -19.04 -6.92
CA ASN A 77 7.39 -18.28 -6.70
C ASN A 77 7.62 -16.79 -6.97
N THR A 78 8.73 -16.20 -6.52
CA THR A 78 9.06 -14.80 -6.81
C THR A 78 9.31 -14.55 -8.29
N LYS A 79 9.95 -15.48 -9.02
CA LYS A 79 10.09 -15.39 -10.49
C LYS A 79 8.72 -15.34 -11.17
N LYS A 80 7.78 -16.19 -10.72
CA LYS A 80 6.42 -16.22 -11.23
C LYS A 80 5.66 -14.94 -10.89
N ASP A 81 5.70 -14.51 -9.63
CA ASP A 81 5.05 -13.27 -9.18
C ASP A 81 5.55 -12.07 -9.99
N LEU A 82 6.86 -11.98 -10.24
CA LEU A 82 7.43 -10.89 -11.04
C LEU A 82 6.90 -10.92 -12.48
N ARG A 83 6.74 -12.11 -13.08
CA ARG A 83 6.16 -12.27 -14.42
C ARG A 83 4.69 -11.88 -14.44
N ASP A 84 3.90 -12.35 -13.48
CA ASP A 84 2.46 -12.06 -13.40
C ASP A 84 2.20 -10.56 -13.16
N ASN A 85 3.15 -9.86 -12.49
CA ASN A 85 3.06 -8.41 -12.27
C ASN A 85 3.50 -7.57 -13.48
N ILE A 86 4.20 -8.12 -14.49
CA ILE A 86 4.55 -7.36 -15.70
C ILE A 86 3.29 -6.86 -16.40
N ASP A 87 2.29 -7.72 -16.54
CA ASP A 87 1.01 -7.37 -17.18
C ASP A 87 0.37 -6.17 -16.48
N LEU A 88 0.30 -6.21 -15.14
CA LEU A 88 -0.25 -5.14 -14.34
C LEU A 88 0.55 -3.83 -14.49
N ILE A 89 1.89 -3.91 -14.42
CA ILE A 89 2.76 -2.74 -14.52
C ILE A 89 2.62 -2.07 -15.89
N ILE A 90 2.62 -2.85 -16.98
CA ILE A 90 2.51 -2.32 -18.33
C ILE A 90 1.13 -1.73 -18.59
N ASN A 91 0.07 -2.35 -18.08
CA ASN A 91 -1.28 -1.80 -18.18
C ASN A 91 -1.39 -0.45 -17.47
N VAL A 92 -0.81 -0.31 -16.28
CA VAL A 92 -0.76 0.97 -15.56
C VAL A 92 0.03 2.01 -16.38
N LYS A 93 1.23 1.66 -16.85
CA LYS A 93 2.10 2.58 -17.60
C LYS A 93 1.49 3.04 -18.93
N ILE A 94 0.80 2.15 -19.64
CA ILE A 94 0.11 2.50 -20.89
C ILE A 94 -1.09 3.40 -20.60
N ASN A 95 -1.84 3.15 -19.53
CA ASN A 95 -2.95 4.02 -19.16
C ASN A 95 -2.45 5.40 -18.70
N GLU A 96 -1.33 5.47 -17.98
CA GLU A 96 -0.65 6.74 -17.66
C GLU A 96 -0.23 7.49 -18.93
N ALA A 97 0.40 6.80 -19.90
CA ALA A 97 0.80 7.38 -21.18
C ALA A 97 -0.41 7.95 -21.95
N LYS A 98 -1.52 7.20 -22.00
CA LYS A 98 -2.79 7.65 -22.59
C LYS A 98 -3.34 8.89 -21.89
N ASN A 99 -3.36 8.89 -20.55
CA ASN A 99 -3.85 10.02 -19.74
C ASN A 99 -3.01 11.28 -19.94
N LEU A 100 -1.69 11.12 -20.08
CA LEU A 100 -0.74 12.20 -20.35
C LEU A 100 -0.67 12.61 -21.82
N LYS A 101 -1.43 11.94 -22.71
CA LYS A 101 -1.40 12.12 -24.16
C LYS A 101 0.00 11.96 -24.76
N GLN A 102 0.80 11.07 -24.19
CA GLN A 102 2.12 10.74 -24.70
C GLN A 102 2.02 10.05 -26.05
N THR A 103 3.01 10.33 -26.90
CA THR A 103 3.27 9.58 -28.12
C THR A 103 3.88 8.22 -27.80
N ASN A 104 3.81 7.28 -28.75
CA ASN A 104 4.46 5.97 -28.61
C ASN A 104 5.98 6.11 -28.36
N ILE A 105 6.63 7.11 -28.96
CA ILE A 105 8.07 7.38 -28.77
C ILE A 105 8.36 7.79 -27.32
N GLU A 106 7.59 8.71 -26.76
CA GLU A 106 7.79 9.18 -25.37
C GLU A 106 7.57 8.04 -24.36
N PHE A 107 6.57 7.19 -24.62
CA PHE A 107 6.34 5.98 -23.84
C PHE A 107 7.53 5.00 -23.93
N LEU A 108 8.00 4.74 -25.16
CA LEU A 108 9.16 3.87 -25.42
C LEU A 108 10.43 4.37 -24.72
N GLU A 109 10.72 5.67 -24.79
CA GLU A 109 11.86 6.27 -24.10
C GLU A 109 11.77 6.11 -22.59
N THR A 110 10.57 6.26 -22.04
CA THR A 110 10.31 6.08 -20.60
C THR A 110 10.55 4.63 -20.21
N LEU A 111 10.00 3.67 -20.95
CA LEU A 111 10.21 2.24 -20.70
C LEU A 111 11.68 1.83 -20.80
N ILE A 112 12.39 2.30 -21.84
CA ILE A 112 13.82 2.02 -22.02
C ILE A 112 14.62 2.49 -20.80
N LYS A 113 14.33 3.71 -20.31
CA LYS A 113 15.03 4.30 -19.15
C LYS A 113 14.70 3.57 -17.85
N GLU A 114 13.42 3.29 -17.60
CA GLU A 114 12.97 2.68 -16.35
C GLU A 114 13.40 1.21 -16.22
N PHE A 115 13.25 0.43 -17.29
CA PHE A 115 13.55 -1.01 -17.27
C PHE A 115 14.94 -1.37 -17.81
N ASN A 116 15.69 -0.37 -18.29
CA ASN A 116 17.01 -0.55 -18.90
C ASN A 116 17.01 -1.60 -20.04
N ILE A 117 15.97 -1.54 -20.88
CA ILE A 117 15.79 -2.42 -22.04
C ILE A 117 16.57 -1.86 -23.22
N LYS A 118 17.28 -2.72 -23.94
CA LYS A 118 17.88 -2.35 -25.23
C LYS A 118 16.92 -2.74 -26.35
N LEU A 119 16.21 -1.77 -26.90
CA LEU A 119 15.43 -1.97 -28.12
C LEU A 119 16.31 -1.67 -29.34
N ASP A 120 16.28 -2.55 -30.32
CA ASP A 120 16.88 -2.28 -31.62
C ASP A 120 16.00 -1.33 -32.42
N LYS A 121 16.62 -0.60 -33.36
CA LYS A 121 15.94 0.44 -34.13
C LYS A 121 14.72 -0.08 -34.90
N LYS A 122 14.77 -1.32 -35.42
CA LYS A 122 13.65 -1.89 -36.17
C LYS A 122 12.44 -2.17 -35.28
N THR A 123 12.67 -2.63 -34.06
CA THR A 123 11.61 -2.84 -33.08
C THR A 123 11.00 -1.52 -32.62
N ALA A 124 11.81 -0.49 -32.41
CA ALA A 124 11.32 0.85 -32.11
C ALA A 124 10.44 1.43 -33.24
N ASP A 125 10.89 1.33 -34.49
CA ASP A 125 10.11 1.78 -35.66
C ASP A 125 8.79 0.99 -35.81
N LYS A 126 8.79 -0.32 -35.50
CA LYS A 126 7.59 -1.18 -35.48
C LYS A 126 6.60 -0.70 -34.42
N TRP A 127 7.07 -0.45 -33.20
CA TRP A 127 6.23 -0.08 -32.05
C TRP A 127 5.67 1.34 -32.20
N GLU A 128 6.41 2.25 -32.84
CA GLU A 128 5.92 3.59 -33.16
C GLU A 128 4.66 3.53 -34.03
N ALA A 129 4.64 2.64 -35.03
CA ALA A 129 3.53 2.47 -35.96
C ALA A 129 2.33 1.67 -35.40
N MET A 130 2.44 1.12 -34.19
CA MET A 130 1.40 0.28 -33.57
C MET A 130 0.33 1.09 -32.85
N GLY A 131 -0.88 0.55 -32.80
CA GLY A 131 -1.90 1.01 -31.86
C GLY A 131 -1.56 0.61 -30.43
N PHE A 132 -2.04 1.37 -29.44
CA PHE A 132 -1.73 1.14 -28.03
C PHE A 132 -2.04 -0.28 -27.52
N ASN A 133 -3.09 -0.94 -28.04
CA ASN A 133 -3.44 -2.30 -27.60
C ASN A 133 -2.44 -3.35 -28.11
N ASP A 134 -1.96 -3.20 -29.35
CA ASP A 134 -0.93 -4.10 -29.90
C ASP A 134 0.42 -3.83 -29.24
N LEU A 135 0.71 -2.56 -28.96
CA LEU A 135 1.88 -2.12 -28.21
C LEU A 135 1.91 -2.71 -26.80
N GLU A 136 0.77 -2.78 -26.11
CA GLU A 136 0.63 -3.40 -24.78
C GLU A 136 1.05 -4.87 -24.78
N LEU A 137 0.48 -5.67 -25.67
CA LEU A 137 0.77 -7.10 -25.76
C LEU A 137 2.23 -7.36 -26.13
N GLU A 138 2.75 -6.65 -27.14
CA GLU A 138 4.14 -6.79 -27.59
C GLU A 138 5.13 -6.33 -26.51
N THR A 139 4.80 -5.27 -25.76
CA THR A 139 5.62 -4.78 -24.63
C THR A 139 5.69 -5.81 -23.52
N ILE A 140 4.53 -6.37 -23.12
CA ILE A 140 4.43 -7.42 -22.11
C ILE A 140 5.30 -8.62 -22.50
N GLU A 141 5.16 -9.10 -23.73
CA GLU A 141 5.91 -10.27 -24.20
C GLU A 141 7.42 -10.01 -24.22
N THR A 142 7.83 -8.83 -24.71
CA THR A 142 9.24 -8.45 -24.82
C THR A 142 9.89 -8.30 -23.45
N LEU A 143 9.21 -7.64 -22.52
CA LEU A 143 9.68 -7.49 -21.15
C LEU A 143 9.72 -8.82 -20.39
N GLY A 144 8.70 -9.65 -20.56
CA GLY A 144 8.66 -10.99 -19.99
C GLY A 144 9.86 -11.84 -20.43
N LYS A 145 10.14 -11.86 -21.73
CA LYS A 145 11.31 -12.56 -22.31
C LYS A 145 12.62 -12.00 -21.79
N TYR A 146 12.80 -10.67 -21.83
CA TYR A 146 14.01 -10.01 -21.34
C TYR A 146 14.28 -10.35 -19.87
N LEU A 147 13.24 -10.30 -19.03
CA LEU A 147 13.34 -10.63 -17.62
C LEU A 147 13.73 -12.09 -17.42
N GLU A 148 13.07 -13.03 -18.10
CA GLU A 148 13.39 -14.45 -18.01
C GLU A 148 14.84 -14.75 -18.40
N GLU A 149 15.32 -14.17 -19.49
CA GLU A 149 16.71 -14.32 -19.93
C GLU A 149 17.70 -13.73 -18.92
N LYS A 150 17.35 -12.61 -18.29
CA LYS A 150 18.17 -11.97 -17.26
C LYS A 150 18.23 -12.83 -16.00
N LEU A 151 17.10 -13.39 -15.57
CA LEU A 151 17.01 -14.26 -14.39
C LEU A 151 17.72 -15.60 -14.62
N LYS A 152 17.65 -16.19 -15.82
CA LYS A 152 18.35 -17.45 -16.17
C LYS A 152 19.87 -17.36 -16.10
N LYS A 153 20.45 -16.16 -16.19
CA LYS A 153 21.91 -15.95 -16.10
C LYS A 153 22.44 -16.00 -14.67
N LEU A 154 21.55 -15.95 -13.68
CA LEU A 154 21.89 -15.96 -12.27
C LEU A 154 21.55 -17.34 -11.69
N ASP A 155 22.40 -17.82 -10.81
CA ASP A 155 22.17 -19.00 -9.97
C ASP A 155 21.08 -18.72 -8.93
N ASP A 156 20.38 -19.77 -8.51
CA ASP A 156 19.25 -19.65 -7.60
C ASP A 156 19.65 -19.10 -6.22
N ASP A 157 20.88 -19.36 -5.74
CA ASP A 157 21.39 -18.78 -4.49
C ASP A 157 21.55 -17.26 -4.58
N LYS A 158 22.13 -16.73 -5.66
CA LYS A 158 22.22 -15.27 -5.84
C LYS A 158 20.86 -14.63 -6.05
N LEU A 159 19.97 -15.30 -6.77
CA LEU A 159 18.60 -14.82 -6.97
C LEU A 159 17.85 -14.76 -5.66
N TYR A 160 18.05 -15.75 -4.79
CA TYR A 160 17.52 -15.75 -3.44
C TYR A 160 17.96 -14.51 -2.67
N ASP A 161 19.28 -14.27 -2.57
CA ASP A 161 19.83 -13.12 -1.84
C ASP A 161 19.28 -11.81 -2.39
N ILE A 162 19.26 -11.64 -3.71
CA ILE A 162 18.73 -10.43 -4.37
C ILE A 162 17.24 -10.24 -4.04
N PHE A 163 16.42 -11.28 -4.22
CA PHE A 163 14.98 -11.17 -3.99
C PHE A 163 14.68 -10.91 -2.52
N ARG A 164 15.32 -11.64 -1.62
CA ARG A 164 15.18 -11.45 -0.17
C ARG A 164 15.50 -10.01 0.22
N ASP A 165 16.67 -9.52 -0.19
CA ASP A 165 17.15 -8.20 0.21
C ASP A 165 16.25 -7.09 -0.35
N VAL A 166 15.88 -7.18 -1.63
CA VAL A 166 14.97 -6.20 -2.27
C VAL A 166 13.59 -6.24 -1.63
N LEU A 167 13.00 -7.43 -1.45
CA LEU A 167 11.65 -7.55 -0.89
C LEU A 167 11.60 -7.08 0.56
N LEU A 168 12.55 -7.49 1.41
CA LEU A 168 12.59 -7.03 2.81
C LEU A 168 12.83 -5.53 2.91
N HIS A 169 13.77 -4.98 2.13
CA HIS A 169 14.04 -3.55 2.12
C HIS A 169 12.79 -2.74 1.76
N HIS A 170 12.11 -3.10 0.68
CA HIS A 170 10.92 -2.36 0.25
C HIS A 170 9.71 -2.61 1.14
N LEU A 171 9.53 -3.83 1.66
CA LEU A 171 8.46 -4.14 2.61
C LEU A 171 8.60 -3.31 3.89
N ASP A 172 9.79 -3.30 4.48
CA ASP A 172 10.06 -2.58 5.72
C ASP A 172 9.91 -1.06 5.50
N LYS A 173 10.41 -0.53 4.36
CA LYS A 173 10.25 0.89 4.02
C LYS A 173 8.79 1.29 3.83
N LEU A 174 8.06 0.57 2.97
CA LEU A 174 6.65 0.89 2.67
C LEU A 174 5.75 0.73 3.89
N TRP A 175 6.08 -0.19 4.80
CA TRP A 175 5.35 -0.35 6.05
C TRP A 175 5.54 0.84 6.99
N VAL A 176 6.77 1.37 7.10
CA VAL A 176 7.03 2.59 7.88
C VAL A 176 6.29 3.78 7.28
N ASP A 177 6.41 3.99 5.97
CA ASP A 177 5.72 5.07 5.27
C ASP A 177 4.19 4.98 5.48
N HIS A 178 3.62 3.77 5.39
CA HIS A 178 2.19 3.53 5.65
C HIS A 178 1.78 3.82 7.10
N ILE A 179 2.62 3.47 8.10
CA ILE A 179 2.34 3.83 9.50
C ILE A 179 2.27 5.35 9.65
N ASP A 180 3.21 6.07 9.06
CA ASP A 180 3.25 7.53 9.13
C ASP A 180 2.03 8.16 8.45
N GLU A 181 1.62 7.66 7.28
CA GLU A 181 0.40 8.07 6.59
C GLU A 181 -0.86 7.80 7.42
N MET A 182 -0.94 6.64 8.08
CA MET A 182 -2.07 6.30 8.95
C MET A 182 -2.13 7.18 10.21
N GLN A 183 -0.98 7.52 10.79
CA GLN A 183 -0.91 8.49 11.88
C GLN A 183 -1.38 9.86 11.44
N TYR A 184 -0.92 10.32 10.27
CA TYR A 184 -1.35 11.59 9.69
C TYR A 184 -2.86 11.61 9.42
N LEU A 185 -3.41 10.54 8.84
CA LEU A 185 -4.84 10.42 8.58
C LEU A 185 -5.65 10.47 9.89
N ARG A 186 -5.23 9.71 10.91
CA ARG A 186 -5.87 9.70 12.23
C ARG A 186 -5.90 11.11 12.83
N ASP A 187 -4.78 11.82 12.79
CA ASP A 187 -4.68 13.14 13.36
C ASP A 187 -5.57 14.13 12.58
N LYS A 188 -5.61 14.07 11.25
CA LYS A 188 -6.45 14.94 10.41
C LYS A 188 -7.95 14.67 10.55
N VAL A 189 -8.35 13.40 10.58
CA VAL A 189 -9.76 13.00 10.77
C VAL A 189 -10.20 13.27 12.21
N GLY A 190 -9.30 13.17 13.20
CA GLY A 190 -9.57 13.53 14.59
C GLY A 190 -9.78 15.02 14.86
N PHE A 191 -9.43 15.90 13.90
CA PHE A 191 -9.72 17.35 13.95
C PHE A 191 -11.03 17.75 13.23
N MET A 192 -11.79 16.80 12.69
CA MET A 192 -13.17 16.98 12.20
C MET A 192 -14.19 16.39 13.17
#